data_AF-A0A2N9FCV3-F1
#
_entry.id   AF-A0A2N9FCV3-F1
#
_cell.length_a   1.000
_cell.length_b   1.000
_cell.length_c   1.000
_cell.angle_alpha   90.00
_cell.angle_beta   90.00
_cell.angle_gamma   90.00
#
_symmetry.space_group_name_H-M   'P 1'
#
loop_
_entity.id
_entity.type
_entity.pdbx_description
1 polymer ?
#
loop_
_entity_poly.entity_id
_entity_poly.type
_entity_poly.pdbx_seq_one_letter_code
_entity_poly.pdbx_strand_id
1 'polypeptide(L)'
;MGLKKFFEELQDREREFGISDIQLGLTTLEEVFLNIARQAELESAAVEGRLETLNLTSGSSVQIPVGARFVGIPGTESEENPRGIMVEVYWEQDDTGSLCISGHLAEIPVPPNVQAMPPAATSGRNYLGRSGPVHGIVIDPHLINY
;
A
#
# COMPACT_ATOMS: atom_id res chain seq x y z
N MET A 1 -25.43 -12.75 -12.44
CA MET A 1 -26.09 -12.38 -11.17
C MET A 1 -26.02 -10.88 -11.09
N GLY A 2 -27.16 -10.18 -11.22
CA GLY A 2 -27.20 -8.77 -11.58
C GLY A 2 -27.08 -7.81 -10.40
N LEU A 3 -26.68 -6.57 -10.71
CA LEU A 3 -26.55 -5.44 -9.79
C LEU A 3 -27.75 -5.28 -8.83
N LYS A 4 -28.96 -5.57 -9.32
CA LYS A 4 -30.20 -5.53 -8.54
C LYS A 4 -30.20 -6.42 -7.30
N LYS A 5 -29.71 -7.66 -7.41
CA LYS A 5 -29.68 -8.60 -6.29
C LYS A 5 -28.69 -8.15 -5.20
N PHE A 6 -27.57 -7.55 -5.62
CA PHE A 6 -26.59 -6.97 -4.70
C PHE A 6 -27.18 -5.80 -3.91
N PHE A 7 -27.94 -4.91 -4.57
CA PHE A 7 -28.63 -3.82 -3.88
C PHE A 7 -29.72 -4.30 -2.93
N GLU A 8 -30.48 -5.34 -3.30
CA GLU A 8 -31.44 -5.97 -2.40
C GLU A 8 -30.74 -6.52 -1.14
N GLU A 9 -29.61 -7.23 -1.29
CA GLU A 9 -28.83 -7.75 -0.16
C GLU A 9 -28.19 -6.66 0.72
N LEU A 10 -27.80 -5.52 0.13
CA LEU A 10 -27.29 -4.37 0.88
C LEU A 10 -28.39 -3.65 1.66
N GLN A 11 -29.56 -3.47 1.04
CA GLN A 11 -30.71 -2.83 1.70
C GLN A 11 -31.25 -3.69 2.84
N ASP A 12 -31.32 -5.00 2.66
CA ASP A 12 -31.76 -5.93 3.70
C ASP A 12 -30.84 -5.94 4.93
N ARG A 13 -29.55 -5.65 4.72
CA ARG A 13 -28.51 -5.62 5.77
C ARG A 13 -28.04 -4.22 6.16
N GLU A 14 -28.73 -3.17 5.71
CA GLU A 14 -28.33 -1.78 5.92
C GLU A 14 -28.11 -1.46 7.42
N ARG A 15 -29.01 -1.97 8.28
CA ARG A 15 -28.92 -1.84 9.75
C ARG A 15 -27.75 -2.60 10.38
N GLU A 16 -27.34 -3.71 9.78
CA GLU A 16 -26.19 -4.50 10.25
C GLU A 16 -24.88 -3.77 9.96
N PHE A 17 -24.82 -3.08 8.82
CA PHE A 17 -23.65 -2.29 8.41
C PHE A 17 -23.62 -0.86 8.97
N GLY A 18 -24.65 -0.44 9.71
CA GLY A 18 -24.77 0.94 10.18
C GLY A 18 -24.90 1.97 9.05
N ILE A 19 -25.38 1.53 7.88
CA ILE A 19 -25.59 2.40 6.72
C ILE A 19 -26.91 3.16 6.95
N SER A 20 -26.95 4.44 6.59
CA SER A 20 -28.14 5.30 6.72
C SER A 20 -28.76 5.68 5.38
N ASP A 21 -28.00 5.61 4.28
CA ASP A 21 -28.45 5.88 2.92
C ASP A 21 -27.50 5.23 1.90
N ILE A 22 -28.01 4.86 0.72
CA ILE A 22 -27.25 4.26 -0.38
C ILE A 22 -27.50 5.07 -1.66
N GLN A 23 -26.44 5.57 -2.29
CA GLN A 23 -26.52 6.42 -3.49
C GLN A 23 -25.76 5.84 -4.68
N LEU A 24 -26.27 6.11 -5.88
CA LEU A 24 -25.66 5.76 -7.14
C LEU A 24 -25.18 7.03 -7.85
N GLY A 25 -23.85 7.19 -7.93
CA GLY A 25 -23.23 8.20 -8.78
C GLY A 25 -23.02 7.66 -10.19
N LEU A 26 -23.28 8.49 -11.20
CA LEU A 26 -22.77 8.24 -12.54
C LEU A 26 -21.31 8.69 -12.56
N THR A 27 -20.42 7.77 -12.90
CA THR A 27 -19.04 8.11 -13.21
C THR A 27 -18.94 8.54 -14.68
N THR A 28 -18.01 9.43 -14.98
CA THR A 28 -17.71 9.87 -16.34
C THR A 28 -16.88 8.82 -17.08
N LEU A 29 -16.89 8.85 -18.42
CA LEU A 29 -16.03 7.97 -19.21
C LEU A 29 -14.55 8.25 -18.95
N GLU A 30 -14.20 9.50 -18.69
CA GLU A 30 -12.85 9.93 -18.33
C GLU A 30 -12.38 9.26 -17.04
N GLU A 31 -13.18 9.29 -15.97
CA GLU A 31 -12.86 8.59 -14.72
C GLU A 31 -12.72 7.08 -14.92
N VAL A 32 -13.60 6.46 -15.71
CA VAL A 32 -13.49 5.03 -16.03
C VAL A 32 -12.19 4.74 -16.78
N PHE A 33 -11.85 5.57 -17.77
CA PHE A 33 -10.61 5.44 -18.52
C PHE A 33 -9.38 5.57 -17.62
N LEU A 34 -9.35 6.60 -16.77
CA LEU A 34 -8.26 6.82 -15.82
C LEU A 34 -8.12 5.66 -14.82
N ASN A 35 -9.25 5.13 -14.32
CA ASN A 35 -9.22 3.97 -13.42
C ASN A 35 -8.67 2.72 -14.11
N ILE A 36 -9.04 2.47 -15.37
CA ILE A 36 -8.50 1.34 -16.15
C ILE A 36 -7.02 1.53 -16.42
N ALA A 37 -6.60 2.72 -16.85
CA ALA A 37 -5.20 3.03 -17.11
C ALA A 37 -4.34 2.85 -15.85
N ARG A 38 -4.82 3.34 -14.70
CA ARG A 38 -4.16 3.16 -13.40
C ARG A 38 -4.01 1.68 -13.04
N GLN A 39 -5.08 0.90 -13.20
CA GLN A 39 -5.07 -0.52 -12.86
C GLN A 39 -4.13 -1.32 -13.78
N ALA A 40 -4.13 -1.02 -15.08
CA ALA A 40 -3.24 -1.65 -16.04
C ALA A 40 -1.78 -1.32 -15.76
N GLU A 41 -1.47 -0.08 -15.38
CA GLU A 41 -0.12 0.30 -14.98
C GLU A 41 0.32 -0.47 -13.72
N LEU A 42 -0.51 -0.50 -12.67
CA LEU A 42 -0.20 -1.22 -11.43
C LEU A 42 0.13 -2.69 -11.71
N GLU A 43 -0.65 -3.34 -12.58
CA GLU A 43 -0.41 -4.71 -13.00
C GLU A 43 0.88 -4.87 -13.81
N SER A 44 1.16 -3.95 -14.75
CA SER A 44 2.42 -3.96 -15.53
C SER A 44 3.63 -3.79 -14.62
N ALA A 45 3.58 -2.82 -13.71
CA ALA A 45 4.65 -2.55 -12.76
C ALA A 45 4.90 -3.75 -11.83
N ALA A 46 3.85 -4.47 -11.42
CA ALA A 46 3.98 -5.69 -10.63
C ALA A 46 4.66 -6.82 -11.41
N VAL A 47 4.31 -7.00 -12.70
CA VAL A 47 4.94 -8.01 -13.57
C VAL A 47 6.39 -7.68 -13.88
N GLU A 48 6.70 -6.40 -14.10
CA GLU A 48 8.06 -5.91 -14.35
C GLU A 48 8.92 -5.86 -13.07
N GLY A 49 8.30 -5.97 -11.89
CA GLY A 49 8.98 -5.83 -10.61
C GLY A 49 9.49 -4.40 -10.37
N ARG A 50 8.76 -3.39 -10.86
CA ARG A 50 9.15 -1.98 -10.75
C ARG A 50 9.12 -1.54 -9.29
N LEU A 51 10.22 -0.92 -8.86
CA LEU A 51 10.39 -0.37 -7.51
C LEU A 51 10.50 1.15 -7.59
N GLU A 52 9.87 1.83 -6.65
CA GLU A 52 10.01 3.28 -6.46
C GLU A 52 10.72 3.58 -5.13
N THR A 53 11.41 4.73 -5.10
CA THR A 53 12.16 5.14 -3.91
C THR A 53 11.31 6.05 -3.03
N LEU A 54 10.90 5.53 -1.88
CA LEU A 54 10.23 6.30 -0.82
C LEU A 54 11.27 7.01 0.04
N ASN A 55 11.14 8.33 0.17
CA ASN A 55 11.93 9.13 1.10
C ASN A 55 11.14 9.35 2.38
N LEU A 56 11.63 8.81 3.50
CA LEU A 56 11.02 8.94 4.81
C LEU A 56 11.36 10.28 5.46
N THR A 57 10.49 10.76 6.35
CA THR A 57 10.75 11.98 7.16
C THR A 57 11.97 11.85 8.07
N SER A 58 12.39 10.63 8.40
CA SER A 58 13.62 10.33 9.14
C SER A 58 14.90 10.55 8.32
N GLY A 59 14.80 10.89 7.03
CA GLY A 59 15.93 11.08 6.12
C GLY A 59 16.46 9.80 5.49
N SER A 60 15.85 8.65 5.80
CA SER A 60 16.16 7.36 5.17
C SER A 60 15.37 7.18 3.87
N SER A 61 15.96 6.47 2.91
CA SER A 61 15.30 6.11 1.65
C SER A 61 15.09 4.60 1.55
N VAL A 62 13.90 4.16 1.14
CA VAL A 62 13.51 2.75 1.04
C VAL A 62 12.93 2.47 -0.34
N GLN A 63 13.31 1.37 -0.97
CA GLN A 63 12.74 0.92 -2.24
C GLN A 63 11.50 0.08 -1.98
N ILE A 64 10.39 0.41 -2.64
CA ILE A 64 9.09 -0.23 -2.44
C ILE A 64 8.46 -0.61 -3.78
N PRO A 65 7.71 -1.72 -3.87
CA PRO A 65 6.96 -2.04 -5.08
C PRO A 65 5.95 -0.95 -5.43
N VAL A 66 5.81 -0.68 -6.73
CA VAL A 66 4.79 0.26 -7.24
C VAL A 66 3.40 -0.19 -6.79
N GLY A 67 2.60 0.76 -6.30
CA GLY A 67 1.24 0.50 -5.82
C GLY A 67 1.15 -0.10 -4.41
N ALA A 68 2.28 -0.33 -3.72
CA ALA A 68 2.27 -0.77 -2.33
C ALA A 68 1.66 0.30 -1.41
N ARG A 69 0.49 0.02 -0.83
CA ARG A 69 -0.19 0.97 0.07
C ARG A 69 0.41 1.03 1.46
N PHE A 70 0.81 -0.11 2.01
CA PHE A 70 1.39 -0.19 3.35
C PHE A 70 2.74 -0.85 3.28
N VAL A 71 3.75 -0.19 3.84
CA VAL A 71 5.14 -0.66 3.77
C VAL A 71 5.75 -0.65 5.17
N GLY A 72 6.20 -1.82 5.61
CA GLY A 72 7.05 -1.97 6.79
C GLY A 72 8.48 -1.53 6.48
N ILE A 73 9.07 -0.73 7.37
CA ILE A 73 10.43 -0.19 7.25
C ILE A 73 11.39 -1.11 8.03
N PRO A 74 12.26 -1.89 7.36
CA PRO A 74 13.21 -2.75 8.05
C PRO A 74 14.18 -1.95 8.94
N GLY A 75 14.54 -2.50 10.10
CA GLY A 75 15.49 -1.87 11.02
C GLY A 75 14.89 -0.80 11.94
N THR A 76 13.58 -0.58 11.89
CA THR A 76 12.85 0.27 12.85
C THR A 76 12.34 -0.51 14.07
N GLU A 77 12.74 -1.77 14.21
CA GLU A 77 12.43 -2.62 15.35
C GLU A 77 13.11 -2.06 16.61
N SER A 78 12.34 -1.85 17.68
CA SER A 78 12.81 -1.28 18.94
C SER A 78 12.02 -1.84 20.12
N GLU A 79 12.45 -1.61 21.36
CA GLU A 79 11.69 -2.08 22.54
C GLU A 79 10.26 -1.52 22.57
N GLU A 80 10.05 -0.30 22.06
CA GLU A 80 8.74 0.33 21.93
C GLU A 80 7.94 -0.19 20.71
N ASN A 81 8.64 -0.61 19.65
CA ASN A 81 8.06 -1.11 18.40
C ASN A 81 8.70 -2.46 18.03
N PRO A 82 8.38 -3.54 18.74
CA PRO A 82 9.07 -4.83 18.57
C PRO A 82 8.86 -5.47 17.19
N ARG A 83 7.89 -4.95 16.42
CA ARG A 83 7.56 -5.41 15.06
C ARG A 83 7.97 -4.41 13.98
N GLY A 84 8.65 -3.33 14.38
CA GLY A 84 9.00 -2.21 13.55
C GLY A 84 7.82 -1.26 13.27
N ILE A 85 8.12 -0.33 12.39
CA ILE A 85 7.26 0.76 11.95
C ILE A 85 6.80 0.49 10.52
N MET A 86 5.59 0.92 10.22
CA MET A 86 5.02 0.92 8.88
C MET A 86 4.56 2.33 8.49
N VAL A 87 4.58 2.59 7.19
CA VAL A 87 4.08 3.82 6.60
C VAL A 87 2.99 3.48 5.58
N GLU A 88 1.97 4.32 5.52
CA GLU A 88 1.00 4.32 4.42
C GLU A 88 1.54 5.20 3.29
N VAL A 89 1.58 4.68 2.06
CA VAL A 89 2.12 5.35 0.88
C VAL A 89 0.98 5.71 -0.05
N TYR A 90 0.99 6.96 -0.53
CA TYR A 90 0.03 7.47 -1.49
C TYR A 90 0.63 7.55 -2.87
N TRP A 91 -0.11 7.04 -3.85
CA TRP A 91 0.30 6.96 -5.25
C TRP A 91 -0.56 7.88 -6.10
N GLU A 92 0.08 8.59 -7.02
CA GLU A 92 -0.58 9.37 -8.06
C GLU A 92 -0.05 8.95 -9.43
N GLN A 93 -0.75 9.32 -10.50
CA GLN A 93 -0.23 9.16 -11.85
C GLN A 93 0.39 10.48 -12.29
N ASP A 94 1.62 10.42 -12.81
CA ASP A 94 2.26 11.58 -13.43
C ASP A 94 1.67 11.90 -14.82
N ASP A 95 2.20 12.93 -15.47
CA ASP A 95 1.80 13.36 -16.82
C ASP A 95 2.01 12.27 -17.90
N THR A 96 2.76 11.21 -17.59
CA THR A 96 2.99 10.06 -18.48
C THR A 96 2.07 8.88 -18.19
N GLY A 97 1.23 8.97 -17.15
CA GLY A 97 0.36 7.91 -16.70
C GLY A 97 1.05 6.89 -15.77
N SER A 98 2.30 7.12 -15.40
CA SER A 98 3.09 6.23 -14.55
C SER A 98 2.74 6.47 -13.08
N LEU A 99 2.58 5.41 -12.29
CA LEU A 99 2.40 5.55 -10.85
C LEU A 99 3.69 6.05 -10.18
N CYS A 100 3.58 7.17 -9.48
CA CYS A 100 4.64 7.81 -8.69
C CYS A 100 4.16 8.09 -7.26
N ILE A 101 5.12 8.23 -6.33
CA ILE A 101 4.81 8.48 -4.92
C ILE A 101 4.44 9.95 -4.73
N SER A 102 3.18 10.20 -4.38
CA SER A 102 2.67 11.54 -4.04
C SER A 102 2.98 11.93 -2.59
N GLY A 103 3.08 10.95 -1.69
CA GLY A 103 3.36 11.18 -0.28
C GLY A 103 3.28 9.92 0.58
N HIS A 104 3.46 10.10 1.88
CA HIS A 104 3.26 9.05 2.89
C HIS A 104 2.76 9.65 4.20
N LEU A 105 1.98 8.87 4.97
CA LEU A 105 1.61 9.23 6.35
C LEU A 105 2.74 8.90 7.33
N ALA A 106 2.67 9.56 8.49
CA ALA A 106 3.60 9.39 9.60
C ALA A 106 3.75 7.92 10.00
N GLU A 107 4.95 7.60 10.47
CA GLU A 107 5.37 6.28 10.98
C GLU A 107 4.39 5.73 12.05
N ILE A 108 3.67 4.66 11.71
CA ILE A 108 2.70 3.98 12.61
C ILE A 108 3.32 2.65 13.07
N PRO A 109 3.17 2.26 14.36
CA PRO A 109 3.56 0.93 14.82
C PRO A 109 2.84 -0.18 14.02
N VAL A 110 3.56 -1.23 13.63
CA VAL A 110 2.95 -2.35 12.92
C VAL A 110 1.91 -3.06 13.82
N PRO A 111 0.62 -3.17 13.41
CA PRO A 111 -0.42 -3.82 14.21
C PRO A 111 -0.07 -5.28 14.51
N PRO A 112 -0.45 -5.85 15.66
CA PRO A 112 -0.04 -7.19 16.11
C PRO A 112 -0.45 -8.35 15.18
N ASN A 113 -1.41 -8.14 14.28
CA ASN A 113 -1.89 -9.16 13.34
C ASN A 113 -0.94 -9.46 12.17
N VAL A 114 0.03 -8.58 11.90
CA VAL A 114 0.83 -8.55 10.64
C VAL A 114 2.05 -9.50 10.53
N GLN A 115 2.31 -10.55 11.30
CA GLN A 115 3.67 -11.17 11.40
C GLN A 115 4.81 -10.15 11.70
N ALA A 116 5.79 -10.55 12.49
CA ALA A 116 6.97 -9.69 12.71
C ALA A 116 7.76 -9.63 11.40
N MET A 117 8.22 -8.44 11.00
CA MET A 117 9.15 -8.35 9.87
C MET A 117 10.33 -9.28 10.14
N PRO A 118 10.80 -10.05 9.15
CA PRO A 118 12.05 -10.77 9.31
C PRO A 118 13.14 -9.75 9.67
N PRO A 119 13.96 -10.02 10.70
CA PRO A 119 15.07 -9.14 11.05
C PRO A 119 15.89 -8.94 9.78
N ALA A 120 16.14 -7.68 9.42
CA ALA A 120 16.74 -7.26 8.15
C ALA A 120 17.60 -8.37 7.56
N ALA A 121 17.02 -9.16 6.65
CA ALA A 121 17.75 -10.27 6.08
C ALA A 121 18.96 -9.62 5.42
N THR A 122 20.15 -9.92 5.93
CA THR A 122 21.42 -9.59 5.31
C THR A 122 21.40 -10.22 3.92
N SER A 123 20.81 -9.51 2.96
CA SER A 123 20.85 -9.84 1.55
C SER A 123 22.30 -9.64 1.14
N GLY A 124 23.06 -10.72 1.24
CA GLY A 124 24.48 -10.78 0.90
C GLY A 124 25.34 -9.80 1.70
N ARG A 125 26.00 -10.31 2.74
CA ARG A 125 27.22 -9.70 3.27
C ARG A 125 28.28 -9.75 2.16
N ASN A 126 28.21 -8.85 1.18
CA ASN A 126 29.31 -8.56 0.30
C ASN A 126 30.40 -7.94 1.18
N TYR A 127 31.56 -8.57 1.21
CA TYR A 127 32.76 -8.23 1.98
C TYR A 127 33.39 -6.87 1.58
N LEU A 128 32.60 -5.95 1.02
CA LEU A 128 32.99 -4.69 0.40
C LEU A 128 32.01 -3.56 0.80
N GLY A 129 31.76 -3.37 2.10
CA GLY A 129 31.39 -2.08 2.70
C GLY A 129 30.22 -1.25 2.14
N ARG A 130 29.34 -1.78 1.30
CA ARG A 130 28.21 -1.04 0.71
C ARG A 130 26.90 -1.66 1.17
N SER A 131 26.22 -0.99 2.09
CA SER A 131 24.83 -1.32 2.43
C SER A 131 24.01 -1.21 1.15
N GLY A 132 23.38 -2.30 0.72
CA GLY A 132 22.44 -2.27 -0.40
C GLY A 132 21.25 -1.35 -0.08
N PRO A 133 20.47 -0.94 -1.09
CA PRO A 133 19.24 -0.19 -0.85
C PRO A 133 18.30 -1.02 0.04
N VAL A 134 17.73 -0.38 1.06
CA VAL A 134 16.78 -1.02 1.96
C VAL A 134 15.50 -1.26 1.18
N HIS A 135 15.03 -2.51 1.14
CA HIS A 135 13.78 -2.88 0.48
C HIS A 135 12.66 -2.92 1.51
N GLY A 136 11.59 -2.17 1.27
CA GLY A 136 10.42 -2.16 2.13
C GLY A 136 9.63 -3.46 2.01
N ILE A 137 8.96 -3.83 3.10
CA ILE A 137 8.14 -5.04 3.15
C ILE A 137 6.68 -4.63 2.94
N VAL A 138 6.05 -5.12 1.87
CA VAL A 138 4.64 -4.82 1.60
C VAL A 138 3.77 -5.52 2.65
N ILE A 139 2.92 -4.76 3.31
CA ILE A 139 1.97 -5.25 4.30
C ILE A 139 0.59 -5.28 3.64
N ASP A 140 -0.08 -6.42 3.75
CA ASP A 140 -1.43 -6.60 3.23
C ASP A 140 -2.41 -5.72 4.05
N PRO A 141 -3.17 -4.82 3.39
CA PRO A 141 -4.21 -4.01 4.05
C PRO A 141 -5.20 -4.84 4.88
N HIS A 142 -5.50 -6.07 4.48
CA HIS A 142 -6.44 -6.95 5.20
C HIS A 142 -5.94 -7.40 6.57
N LEU A 143 -4.65 -7.23 6.85
CA LEU A 143 -4.04 -7.54 8.14
C LEU A 143 -4.05 -6.35 9.11
N ILE A 144 -4.42 -5.15 8.63
CA ILE A 144 -4.48 -3.91 9.39
C ILE A 144 -5.94 -3.69 9.79
N ASN A 145 -6.32 -4.20 10.97
CA ASN A 145 -7.59 -3.84 11.61
C ASN A 145 -7.34 -2.59 12.47
N TYR A 146 -8.01 -1.48 12.14
CA TYR A 146 -8.06 -0.27 12.98
C TYR A 146 -9.06 -0.43 14.12
#